data_AF-A0A659UVA1-F1
#
_entry.id   AF-A0A659UVA1-F1
#
_cell.length_a   1.000
_cell.length_b   1.000
_cell.length_c   1.000
_cell.angle_alpha   90.00
_cell.angle_beta   90.00
_cell.angle_gamma   90.00
#
_symmetry.space_group_name_H-M   'P 1'
#
loop_
_entity.id
_entity.type
_entity.pdbx_description
1 polymer ?
#
loop_
_entity_poly.entity_id
_entity_poly.type
_entity_poly.pdbx_seq_one_letter_code
_entity_poly.pdbx_strand_id
1 'polypeptide(L)'
;MRFTFDGVAYTGHGGDTLASALLANGVTLFGRSFKYHRPRGLLSAGVEEPNALVTVLKGEFKLSEDQAHRVMITAHRHGVCVVAVFTRDVAETKATRATDAGKAKGYPLLFTTEPEE
;
A
#
# COMPACT_ATOMS: atom_id res chain seq x y z
N MET A 1 6.94 2.15 31.08
CA MET A 1 5.86 1.16 31.19
C MET A 1 6.31 -0.14 30.51
N ARG A 2 6.05 -1.32 31.09
CA ARG A 2 6.41 -2.61 30.47
C ARG A 2 5.19 -3.23 29.80
N PHE A 3 5.37 -3.80 28.62
CA PHE A 3 4.33 -4.51 27.89
C PHE A 3 4.92 -5.70 27.12
N THR A 4 4.06 -6.54 26.54
CA THR A 4 4.49 -7.66 25.70
C THR A 4 3.85 -7.54 24.31
N PHE A 5 4.61 -7.92 23.28
CA PHE A 5 4.16 -7.96 21.89
C PHE A 5 4.78 -9.19 21.22
N ASP A 6 3.97 -10.03 20.58
CA ASP A 6 4.37 -11.33 20.02
C ASP A 6 5.19 -12.20 20.99
N GLY A 7 4.82 -12.17 22.28
CA GLY A 7 5.50 -12.92 23.34
C GLY A 7 6.83 -12.33 23.81
N VAL A 8 7.31 -11.24 23.20
CA VAL A 8 8.55 -10.53 23.58
C VAL A 8 8.21 -9.34 24.47
N ALA A 9 8.98 -9.13 25.54
CA ALA A 9 8.79 -8.03 26.46
C ALA A 9 9.50 -6.75 25.97
N TYR A 10 8.79 -5.62 26.04
CA TYR A 10 9.28 -4.30 25.64
C TYR A 10 9.00 -3.25 26.72
N THR A 11 9.69 -2.12 26.60
CA THR A 11 9.53 -0.95 27.46
C THR A 11 9.17 0.27 26.64
N GLY A 12 8.13 1.00 27.06
CA GLY A 12 7.77 2.31 26.53
C GLY A 12 7.93 3.42 27.57
N HIS A 13 7.90 4.67 27.12
CA HIS A 13 7.96 5.87 27.95
C HIS A 13 6.55 6.38 28.32
N GLY A 14 6.47 7.23 29.34
CA GLY A 14 5.19 7.85 29.70
C GLY A 14 4.70 8.75 28.57
N GLY A 15 3.49 8.51 28.07
CA GLY A 15 2.91 9.23 26.92
C GLY A 15 3.08 8.52 25.58
N ASP A 16 3.82 7.41 25.52
CA ASP A 16 3.87 6.58 24.31
C ASP A 16 2.53 5.91 24.00
N THR A 17 2.24 5.79 22.71
CA THR A 17 1.28 4.80 22.20
C THR A 17 1.98 3.46 22.04
N LEU A 18 1.23 2.35 21.95
CA LEU A 18 1.81 1.04 21.65
C LEU A 18 2.66 1.07 20.36
N ALA A 19 2.19 1.80 19.35
CA ALA A 19 2.89 1.96 18.07
C ALA A 19 4.21 2.74 18.20
N SER A 20 4.22 3.88 18.90
CA SER A 20 5.44 4.67 19.10
C SER A 20 6.47 3.93 19.96
N ALA A 21 6.01 3.22 20.99
CA ALA A 21 6.88 2.39 21.82
C ALA A 21 7.52 1.23 21.01
N LEU A 22 6.74 0.54 20.17
CA LEU A 22 7.27 -0.52 19.31
C LEU A 22 8.31 0.01 18.32
N LEU A 23 8.03 1.14 17.67
CA LEU A 23 8.99 1.79 16.77
C LEU A 23 10.27 2.23 17.48
N ALA A 24 10.17 2.82 18.68
CA ALA A 24 11.32 3.21 19.48
C ALA A 24 12.20 2.02 19.89
N ASN A 25 11.62 0.82 19.99
CA ASN A 25 12.33 -0.44 20.23
C ASN A 25 12.78 -1.13 18.93
N GLY A 26 12.72 -0.45 17.78
CA GLY A 26 13.18 -0.97 16.49
C GLY A 26 12.22 -1.98 15.82
N VAL A 27 11.01 -2.17 16.36
CA VAL A 27 10.00 -3.05 15.76
C VAL A 27 9.30 -2.30 14.64
N THR A 28 9.57 -2.68 13.39
CA THR A 28 8.96 -2.11 12.18
C THR A 28 7.97 -3.05 11.50
N LEU A 29 7.95 -4.32 11.89
CA LEU A 29 7.01 -5.34 11.40
C LEU A 29 5.94 -5.61 12.46
N PHE A 30 4.70 -5.21 12.17
CA PHE A 30 3.55 -5.31 13.07
C PHE A 30 2.63 -6.47 12.71
N GLY A 31 2.78 -7.01 11.51
CA GLY A 31 2.02 -8.18 11.06
C GLY A 31 2.36 -8.54 9.62
N ARG A 32 1.63 -9.49 9.05
CA ARG A 32 1.76 -9.85 7.63
C ARG A 32 0.41 -9.83 6.96
N SER A 33 0.39 -9.43 5.69
CA SER A 33 -0.82 -9.50 4.88
C SER A 33 -1.32 -10.94 4.82
N PHE A 34 -2.62 -11.17 5.04
CA PHE A 34 -3.20 -12.52 5.00
C PHE A 34 -3.00 -13.22 3.65
N LYS A 35 -3.14 -12.49 2.53
CA LYS A 35 -3.08 -13.08 1.18
C LYS A 35 -1.66 -13.31 0.66
N TYR A 36 -0.73 -12.40 0.96
CA TYR A 36 0.60 -12.39 0.33
C TYR A 36 1.76 -12.55 1.32
N HIS A 37 1.49 -12.71 2.62
CA HIS A 37 2.49 -12.76 3.70
C HIS A 37 3.48 -11.60 3.74
N ARG A 38 3.17 -10.53 3.01
CA ARG A 38 3.98 -9.34 2.91
C ARG A 38 4.06 -8.61 4.26
N PRO A 39 5.25 -8.12 4.64
CA PRO A 39 5.43 -7.43 5.92
C PRO A 39 4.53 -6.19 6.00
N ARG A 40 3.80 -6.04 7.11
CA ARG A 40 2.97 -4.88 7.41
C ARG A 40 3.57 -4.17 8.61
N GLY A 41 4.06 -2.96 8.42
CA GLY A 41 4.51 -2.10 9.50
C GLY A 41 3.40 -1.18 10.00
N LEU A 42 3.79 -0.20 10.81
CA LEU A 42 2.94 0.96 11.07
C LEU A 42 2.62 1.66 9.74
N LEU A 43 1.40 2.19 9.60
CA LEU A 43 0.90 2.93 8.43
C LEU A 43 1.76 4.18 8.16
N SER A 44 3.00 4.01 7.66
CA SER A 44 3.97 5.05 7.26
C SER A 44 5.34 4.48 6.83
N ALA A 45 5.71 3.24 7.19
CA ALA A 45 7.12 2.87 7.28
C ALA A 45 7.76 2.05 6.12
N GLY A 46 7.14 1.86 4.94
CA GLY A 46 7.85 1.14 3.86
C GLY A 46 7.12 0.88 2.53
N VAL A 47 7.78 0.15 1.62
CA VAL A 47 7.32 -0.16 0.24
C VAL A 47 6.06 -1.02 0.13
N GLU A 48 5.62 -1.56 1.27
CA GLU A 48 4.41 -2.37 1.45
C GLU A 48 3.17 -1.52 1.73
N GLU A 49 3.34 -0.20 1.79
CA GLU A 49 2.35 0.75 2.23
C GLU A 49 1.37 1.09 1.09
N PRO A 50 0.05 1.03 1.33
CA PRO A 50 -0.98 1.23 0.30
C PRO A 50 -0.99 2.62 -0.36
N ASN A 51 -0.41 3.67 0.23
CA ASN A 51 -0.36 4.99 -0.39
C ASN A 51 0.53 5.03 -1.63
N ALA A 52 1.41 4.04 -1.84
CA ALA A 52 2.13 3.91 -3.11
C ALA A 52 1.15 3.78 -4.29
N LEU A 53 0.14 2.90 -4.16
CA LEU A 53 -0.92 2.75 -5.16
C LEU A 53 -1.77 4.01 -5.25
N VAL A 54 -2.15 4.62 -4.12
CA VAL A 54 -2.95 5.87 -4.09
C VAL A 54 -2.22 7.00 -4.81
N THR A 55 -0.90 7.12 -4.62
CA THR A 55 -0.07 8.14 -5.26
C THR A 55 -0.04 7.98 -6.77
N VAL A 56 0.14 6.74 -7.25
CA VAL A 56 0.11 6.46 -8.70
C VAL A 56 -1.29 6.70 -9.28
N LEU A 57 -2.35 6.31 -8.57
CA LEU A 57 -3.74 6.55 -8.99
C LEU A 57 -4.07 8.04 -9.12
N LYS A 58 -3.65 8.87 -8.16
CA LYS A 58 -3.80 10.33 -8.22
C LYS A 58 -2.96 10.93 -9.35
N GLY A 59 -1.75 10.41 -9.59
CA GLY A 59 -0.83 10.88 -10.62
C GLY A 59 -1.26 10.58 -12.05
N GLU A 60 -1.50 9.31 -12.37
CA GLU A 60 -1.71 8.82 -13.75
C GLU A 60 -3.19 8.77 -14.16
N PHE A 61 -4.07 8.48 -13.19
CA PHE A 61 -5.51 8.33 -13.43
C PHE A 61 -6.33 9.52 -12.93
N LYS A 62 -5.68 10.49 -12.27
CA LYS A 62 -6.31 11.73 -11.77
C LYS A 62 -7.51 11.47 -10.84
N LEU A 63 -7.50 10.35 -10.13
CA LEU A 63 -8.52 10.03 -9.14
C LEU A 63 -8.43 10.99 -7.95
N SER A 64 -9.57 11.31 -7.34
CA SER A 64 -9.60 11.96 -6.03
C SER A 64 -9.01 11.02 -4.97
N GLU A 65 -8.70 11.57 -3.79
CA GLU A 65 -8.18 10.78 -2.68
C GLU A 65 -9.12 9.64 -2.28
N ASP A 66 -10.41 9.93 -2.14
CA ASP A 66 -11.43 8.93 -1.81
C ASP A 66 -11.57 7.86 -2.90
N GLN A 67 -11.53 8.27 -4.17
CA GLN A 67 -11.58 7.33 -5.29
C GLN A 67 -10.37 6.39 -5.27
N ALA A 68 -9.18 6.94 -5.10
CA ALA A 68 -7.93 6.17 -5.06
C ALA A 68 -7.91 5.19 -3.87
N HIS A 69 -8.38 5.61 -2.69
CA HIS A 69 -8.50 4.73 -1.53
C HIS A 69 -9.50 3.59 -1.75
N ARG A 70 -10.66 3.86 -2.38
CA ARG A 70 -11.63 2.79 -2.69
C ARG A 70 -11.05 1.78 -3.66
N VAL A 71 -10.40 2.22 -4.73
CA VAL A 71 -9.72 1.33 -5.69
C VAL A 71 -8.65 0.50 -4.98
N MET A 72 -7.83 1.13 -4.13
CA MET A 72 -6.80 0.45 -3.36
C MET A 72 -7.38 -0.62 -2.43
N ILE A 73 -8.42 -0.31 -1.65
CA ILE A 73 -9.04 -1.27 -0.72
C ILE A 73 -9.65 -2.44 -1.50
N THR A 74 -10.30 -2.17 -2.62
CA THR A 74 -10.87 -3.23 -3.48
C THR A 74 -9.77 -4.12 -4.05
N ALA A 75 -8.71 -3.55 -4.61
CA ALA A 75 -7.56 -4.30 -5.11
C ALA A 75 -6.92 -5.15 -4.01
N HIS A 76 -6.83 -4.62 -2.79
CA HIS A 76 -6.29 -5.36 -1.64
C HIS A 76 -7.15 -6.56 -1.24
N ARG A 77 -8.48 -6.38 -1.20
CA ARG A 77 -9.42 -7.44 -0.79
C ARG A 77 -9.60 -8.51 -1.86
N HIS A 78 -9.71 -8.11 -3.11
CA HIS A 78 -10.06 -9.00 -4.22
C HIS A 78 -8.84 -9.46 -5.03
N GLY A 79 -7.69 -8.80 -4.88
CA GLY A 79 -6.45 -9.07 -5.61
C GLY A 79 -6.30 -8.28 -6.89
N VAL A 80 -7.42 -7.89 -7.52
CA VAL A 80 -7.48 -7.06 -8.72
C VAL A 80 -8.64 -6.06 -8.60
N CYS A 81 -8.57 -4.96 -9.33
CA CYS A 81 -9.63 -3.95 -9.39
C CYS A 81 -9.52 -3.17 -10.70
N VAL A 82 -10.66 -2.90 -11.35
CA VAL A 82 -10.71 -2.01 -12.52
C VAL A 82 -10.52 -0.57 -12.04
N VAL A 83 -9.50 0.10 -12.59
CA VAL A 83 -9.17 1.49 -12.24
C VAL A 83 -9.99 2.48 -13.06
N ALA A 84 -10.02 2.29 -14.38
CA ALA A 84 -10.74 3.12 -15.34
C ALA A 84 -10.79 2.44 -16.72
N VAL A 85 -11.76 2.83 -17.55
CA VAL A 85 -11.93 2.35 -18.93
C VAL A 85 -11.49 3.46 -19.89
N PHE A 86 -10.71 3.11 -20.90
CA PHE A 86 -10.21 4.02 -21.94
C PHE A 86 -10.20 3.33 -23.31
N THR A 87 -9.97 4.08 -24.38
CA THR A 87 -9.59 3.49 -25.67
C THR A 87 -8.27 2.74 -25.54
N ARG A 88 -8.10 1.67 -26.34
CA ARG A 88 -6.96 0.73 -26.23
C ARG A 88 -5.61 1.45 -26.09
N ASP A 89 -5.29 2.33 -27.03
CA ASP A 89 -3.97 2.98 -27.07
C ASP A 89 -3.73 3.89 -25.84
N VAL A 90 -4.80 4.50 -25.31
CA VAL A 90 -4.75 5.29 -24.07
C VAL A 90 -4.60 4.40 -22.84
N ALA A 91 -5.32 3.28 -22.80
CA ALA A 91 -5.24 2.30 -21.72
C ALA A 91 -3.82 1.72 -21.61
N GLU A 92 -3.23 1.30 -22.73
CA GLU A 92 -1.88 0.74 -22.79
C GLU A 92 -0.81 1.76 -22.35
N THR A 93 -0.94 3.00 -22.83
CA THR A 93 -0.03 4.09 -22.44
C THR A 93 -0.12 4.36 -20.94
N LYS A 94 -1.33 4.42 -20.37
CA LYS A 94 -1.54 4.67 -18.94
C LYS A 94 -1.08 3.52 -18.06
N ALA A 95 -1.35 2.27 -18.44
CA ALA A 95 -0.90 1.09 -17.71
C ALA A 95 0.64 1.02 -17.64
N THR A 96 1.31 1.30 -18.76
CA THR A 96 2.77 1.37 -18.82
C THR A 96 3.32 2.46 -17.90
N ARG A 97 2.82 3.70 -18.02
CA ARG A 97 3.26 4.83 -17.18
C ARG A 97 3.02 4.60 -15.68
N ALA A 98 1.88 4.03 -15.32
CA ALA A 98 1.55 3.73 -13.92
C ALA A 98 2.48 2.66 -13.33
N THR A 99 2.79 1.62 -14.11
CA THR A 99 3.76 0.58 -13.72
C THR A 99 5.15 1.17 -13.54
N ASP A 100 5.60 2.01 -14.48
CA ASP A 100 6.91 2.67 -14.40
C ASP A 100 7.00 3.66 -13.24
N ALA A 101 5.93 4.42 -12.97
CA ALA A 101 5.86 5.34 -11.84
C ALA A 101 5.96 4.61 -10.49
N GLY A 102 5.39 3.40 -10.39
CA GLY A 102 5.58 2.50 -9.24
C GLY A 102 7.03 2.05 -9.12
N LYS A 103 7.60 1.51 -10.20
CA LYS A 103 8.99 1.00 -10.24
C LYS A 103 10.02 2.07 -9.92
N ALA A 104 9.87 3.28 -10.45
CA ALA A 104 10.79 4.40 -10.21
C ALA A 104 10.90 4.77 -8.73
N LYS A 105 9.87 4.45 -7.92
CA LYS A 105 9.84 4.65 -6.47
C LYS A 105 10.15 3.38 -5.68
N GLY A 106 10.58 2.31 -6.34
CA GLY A 106 10.89 1.01 -5.74
C GLY A 106 9.66 0.17 -5.37
N TYR A 107 8.47 0.52 -5.87
CA TYR A 107 7.25 -0.22 -5.59
C TYR A 107 6.98 -1.29 -6.65
N PRO A 108 6.65 -2.54 -6.24
CA PRO A 108 6.33 -3.62 -7.16
C PRO A 108 4.86 -3.55 -7.63
N LEU A 109 4.44 -2.39 -8.16
CA LEU A 109 3.09 -2.19 -8.69
C LEU A 109 3.03 -2.65 -10.15
N LEU A 110 1.94 -3.34 -10.51
CA LEU A 110 1.66 -3.78 -11.87
C LEU A 110 0.28 -3.28 -12.28
N PHE A 111 0.21 -2.62 -13.43
CA PHE A 111 -1.03 -2.23 -14.08
C PHE A 111 -1.11 -2.92 -15.45
N THR A 112 -2.25 -3.50 -15.75
CA THR A 112 -2.51 -4.21 -17.01
C THR A 112 -3.74 -3.63 -17.70
N THR A 113 -3.93 -4.00 -18.97
CA THR A 113 -5.12 -3.69 -19.75
C THR A 113 -5.87 -4.97 -20.06
N GLU A 114 -7.20 -4.90 -20.06
CA GLU A 114 -8.09 -5.99 -20.48
C GLU A 114 -9.21 -5.37 -21.34
N PRO A 115 -9.65 -6.04 -22.42
CA PRO A 115 -10.80 -5.57 -23.20
C PRO A 115 -12.08 -5.63 -22.36
N GLU A 116 -12.97 -4.66 -22.57
CA GLU A 116 -14.32 -4.69 -22.00
C GLU A 116 -15.17 -5.71 -22.78
N GLU A 117 -15.86 -6.60 -22.07
CA GLU A 117 -16.81 -7.57 -22.65
C GLU A 117 -18.14 -6.93 -23.05
#